data_AF-A0A251VIQ0-F1
#
_entry.id   AF-A0A251VIQ0-F1
#
_cell.length_a   1.000
_cell.length_b   1.000
_cell.length_c   1.000
_cell.angle_alpha   90.00
_cell.angle_beta   90.00
_cell.angle_gamma   90.00
#
_symmetry.space_group_name_H-M   'P 1'
#
loop_
_entity.id
_entity.type
_entity.pdbx_description
1 polymer ?
#
loop_
_entity_poly.entity_id
_entity_poly.type
_entity_poly.pdbx_seq_one_letter_code
_entity_poly.pdbx_strand_id
1 'polypeptide(L)'
;MDTQTSWDSLRKQARNLEAELDDQMHMYRKLVSTKVDDGNDGNLGSNIEQLLKRLHQVISQMQAWVSSGGSEIFSHTLTRHQEIHHDLTQEFNRLRSSLRAKREHASLLEDFREFDRARSDIEEGRGSHEQSLLKERATLMRNTGQMDGVISQAQETLGSLVFQRSTFRGVNSKLSNVSSRLPTVNSIISAINKKKSMDTIILSLVASVCTFLILIYWLTK
;
A
#
# COMPACT_ATOMS: atom_id res chain seq x y z
N MET A 1 -5.52 -3.69 37.54
CA MET A 1 -4.49 -2.90 36.82
C MET A 1 -4.28 -3.51 35.42
N ASP A 2 -5.37 -3.87 34.74
CA ASP A 2 -5.37 -4.92 33.69
C ASP A 2 -5.82 -4.41 32.31
N THR A 3 -5.98 -3.09 32.20
CA THR A 3 -6.50 -2.43 31.00
C THR A 3 -5.44 -2.36 29.89
N GLN A 4 -4.20 -2.04 30.24
CA GLN A 4 -3.12 -1.85 29.26
C GLN A 4 -2.71 -3.17 28.58
N THR A 5 -2.70 -4.28 29.33
CA THR A 5 -2.41 -5.62 28.83
C THR A 5 -3.45 -6.11 27.81
N SER A 6 -4.73 -5.75 27.97
CA SER A 6 -5.79 -6.12 27.02
C SER A 6 -5.62 -5.40 25.68
N TRP A 7 -5.40 -4.09 25.69
CA TRP A 7 -5.19 -3.30 24.48
C TRP A 7 -3.94 -3.71 23.70
N ASP A 8 -2.82 -3.89 24.39
CA ASP A 8 -1.55 -4.28 23.73
C ASP A 8 -1.65 -5.68 23.09
N SER A 9 -2.45 -6.58 23.68
CA SER A 9 -2.72 -7.90 23.11
C SER A 9 -3.53 -7.81 21.81
N LEU A 10 -4.60 -7.02 21.79
CA LEU A 10 -5.43 -6.78 20.60
C LEU A 10 -4.62 -6.12 19.48
N ARG A 11 -3.82 -5.12 19.83
CA ARG A 11 -2.94 -4.43 18.88
C ARG A 11 -1.88 -5.37 18.29
N LYS A 12 -1.31 -6.26 19.10
CA LYS A 12 -0.35 -7.26 18.62
C LYS A 12 -1.04 -8.26 17.69
N GLN A 13 -2.25 -8.69 18.04
CA GLN A 13 -3.05 -9.58 17.20
C GLN A 13 -3.42 -8.93 15.86
N ALA A 14 -3.86 -7.66 15.86
CA ALA A 14 -4.15 -6.91 14.64
C ALA A 14 -2.93 -6.84 13.71
N ARG A 15 -1.76 -6.47 14.24
CA ARG A 15 -0.51 -6.39 13.45
C ARG A 15 -0.08 -7.74 12.86
N ASN A 16 -0.25 -8.84 13.61
CA ASN A 16 0.06 -10.16 13.10
C ASN A 16 -0.88 -10.57 11.97
N LEU A 17 -2.19 -10.29 12.11
CA LEU A 17 -3.19 -10.57 11.08
C LEU A 17 -2.97 -9.69 9.84
N GLU A 18 -2.59 -8.43 10.01
CA GLU A 18 -2.20 -7.54 8.90
C GLU A 18 -1.01 -8.11 8.12
N ALA A 19 0.05 -8.52 8.82
CA ALA A 19 1.24 -9.08 8.17
C ALA A 19 0.96 -10.40 7.42
N GLU A 20 0.15 -11.27 8.01
CA GLU A 20 -0.28 -12.53 7.37
C GLU A 20 -1.16 -12.25 6.14
N LEU A 21 -2.07 -11.28 6.26
CA LEU A 21 -2.95 -10.86 5.17
C LEU A 21 -2.15 -10.26 4.00
N ASP A 22 -1.14 -9.42 4.28
CA ASP A 22 -0.25 -8.86 3.27
C ASP A 22 0.51 -9.94 2.49
N ASP A 23 1.04 -10.96 3.19
CA ASP A 23 1.75 -12.07 2.55
C ASP A 23 0.82 -12.89 1.64
N GLN A 24 -0.37 -13.23 2.13
CA GLN A 24 -1.38 -13.93 1.33
C GLN A 24 -1.84 -13.08 0.14
N MET A 25 -1.98 -11.75 0.31
CA MET A 25 -2.32 -10.82 -0.78
C MET A 25 -1.22 -10.77 -1.85
N HIS A 26 0.05 -10.84 -1.45
CA HIS A 26 1.18 -10.94 -2.37
C HIS A 26 1.16 -12.25 -3.17
N MET A 27 0.88 -13.37 -2.51
CA MET A 27 0.70 -14.66 -3.18
C MET A 27 -0.48 -14.61 -4.16
N TYR A 28 -1.59 -14.01 -3.76
CA TYR A 28 -2.79 -13.85 -4.58
C TYR A 28 -2.50 -13.01 -5.82
N ARG A 29 -1.81 -11.88 -5.66
CA ARG A 29 -1.38 -11.01 -6.77
C ARG A 29 -0.47 -11.74 -7.75
N LYS A 30 0.44 -12.57 -7.24
CA LYS A 30 1.30 -13.42 -8.08
C LYS A 30 0.45 -14.39 -8.89
N LEU A 31 -0.50 -15.09 -8.26
CA LEU A 31 -1.43 -16.00 -8.91
C LEU A 31 -2.23 -15.31 -10.02
N VAL A 32 -2.78 -14.12 -9.75
CA VAL A 32 -3.49 -13.30 -10.75
C VAL A 32 -2.59 -12.93 -11.93
N SER A 33 -1.28 -12.88 -11.75
CA SER A 33 -0.30 -12.55 -12.80
C SER A 33 0.18 -13.79 -13.57
N THR A 34 0.48 -14.90 -12.90
CA THR A 34 1.21 -16.06 -13.47
C THR A 34 0.35 -17.12 -14.17
N LYS A 35 -0.88 -16.77 -14.57
CA LYS A 35 -1.95 -17.60 -15.17
C LYS A 35 -2.93 -18.18 -14.15
N VAL A 36 -4.18 -18.20 -14.59
CA VAL A 36 -5.35 -18.75 -13.91
C VAL A 36 -5.23 -20.27 -13.88
N ASP A 37 -4.51 -20.80 -12.90
CA ASP A 37 -4.69 -22.21 -12.53
C ASP A 37 -5.88 -22.27 -11.58
N ASP A 38 -6.96 -22.91 -12.04
CA ASP A 38 -8.31 -22.68 -11.52
C ASP A 38 -8.53 -23.29 -10.12
N GLY A 39 -7.67 -24.22 -9.70
CA GLY A 39 -7.82 -24.95 -8.44
C GLY A 39 -7.29 -24.23 -7.20
N ASN A 40 -6.22 -23.42 -7.31
CA ASN A 40 -5.54 -22.84 -6.15
C ASN A 40 -6.07 -21.43 -5.76
N ASP A 41 -6.74 -20.75 -6.69
CA ASP A 41 -7.31 -19.41 -6.48
C ASP A 41 -8.44 -19.39 -5.44
N GLY A 42 -9.39 -20.33 -5.53
CA GLY A 42 -10.55 -20.37 -4.66
C GLY A 42 -10.18 -20.56 -3.19
N ASN A 43 -9.20 -21.44 -2.91
CA ASN A 43 -8.73 -21.69 -1.56
C ASN A 43 -8.03 -20.46 -0.97
N LEU A 44 -7.10 -19.85 -1.73
CA LEU A 44 -6.37 -18.66 -1.30
C LEU A 44 -7.30 -17.45 -1.10
N GLY A 45 -8.24 -17.23 -2.02
CA GLY A 45 -9.26 -16.18 -1.90
C GLY A 45 -10.16 -16.36 -0.67
N SER A 46 -10.57 -17.60 -0.37
CA SER A 46 -11.38 -17.89 0.81
C SER A 46 -10.62 -17.67 2.13
N ASN A 47 -9.33 -17.99 2.17
CA ASN A 47 -8.46 -17.74 3.32
C ASN A 47 -8.29 -16.24 3.57
N ILE A 48 -8.03 -15.46 2.52
CA ILE A 48 -7.95 -13.99 2.59
C ILE A 48 -9.26 -13.39 3.12
N GLU A 49 -10.42 -13.89 2.68
CA GLU A 49 -11.72 -13.44 3.19
C GLU A 49 -11.91 -13.76 4.68
N GLN A 50 -11.46 -14.93 5.13
CA GLN A 50 -11.48 -15.32 6.55
C GLN A 50 -10.55 -14.44 7.40
N LEU A 51 -9.33 -14.17 6.93
CA LEU A 51 -8.37 -13.26 7.57
C LEU A 51 -8.94 -11.84 7.68
N LEU A 52 -9.54 -11.31 6.62
CA LEU A 52 -10.20 -10.00 6.62
C LEU A 52 -11.34 -9.92 7.64
N LYS A 53 -12.16 -10.97 7.76
CA LYS A 53 -13.24 -11.04 8.78
C LYS A 53 -12.67 -11.06 10.19
N ARG A 54 -11.58 -11.80 10.41
CA ARG A 54 -10.91 -11.90 11.71
C ARG A 54 -10.26 -10.58 12.11
N LEU A 55 -9.60 -9.89 11.19
CA LEU A 55 -9.03 -8.56 11.43
C LEU A 55 -10.14 -7.54 11.76
N HIS A 56 -11.26 -7.58 11.03
CA HIS A 56 -12.42 -6.73 11.34
C HIS A 56 -12.98 -6.98 12.75
N GLN A 57 -13.07 -8.25 13.17
CA GLN A 57 -13.52 -8.61 14.52
C GLN A 57 -12.58 -8.04 15.60
N VAL A 58 -11.26 -8.13 15.41
CA VAL A 58 -10.28 -7.54 16.33
C VAL A 58 -10.40 -6.03 16.38
N ILE A 59 -10.58 -5.36 15.23
CA ILE A 59 -10.81 -3.91 15.15
C ILE A 59 -12.09 -3.51 15.88
N SER A 60 -13.17 -4.29 15.74
CA SER A 60 -14.43 -4.06 16.47
C SER A 60 -14.25 -4.19 17.99
N GLN A 61 -13.47 -5.17 18.45
CA GLN A 61 -13.12 -5.32 19.87
C GLN A 61 -12.28 -4.14 20.37
N MET A 62 -11.31 -3.68 19.57
CA MET A 62 -10.54 -2.47 19.86
C MET A 62 -11.46 -1.24 19.92
N GLN A 63 -12.42 -1.11 19.01
CA GLN A 63 -13.38 -0.01 19.01
C GLN A 63 -14.29 0.00 20.25
N ALA A 64 -14.80 -1.16 20.66
CA ALA A 64 -15.57 -1.30 21.89
C ALA A 64 -14.74 -0.92 23.13
N TRP A 65 -13.45 -1.29 23.12
CA TRP A 65 -12.52 -0.97 24.18
C TRP A 65 -12.24 0.54 24.28
N VAL A 66 -11.96 1.21 23.16
CA VAL A 66 -11.79 2.67 23.13
C VAL A 66 -13.05 3.39 23.60
N SER A 67 -14.23 2.93 23.17
CA SER A 67 -15.53 3.51 23.55
C SER A 67 -15.84 3.35 25.05
N SER A 68 -15.24 2.38 25.73
CA SER A 68 -15.44 2.12 27.17
C SER A 68 -14.61 3.02 28.11
N GLY A 69 -13.84 3.97 27.57
CA GLY A 69 -13.03 4.92 28.35
C GLY A 69 -11.55 4.96 27.97
N GLY A 70 -11.19 4.57 26.75
CA GLY A 70 -9.82 4.62 26.25
C GLY A 70 -9.32 6.04 25.99
N SER A 71 -8.04 6.29 26.26
CA SER A 71 -7.33 7.55 25.94
C SER A 71 -7.37 7.86 24.43
N GLU A 72 -7.35 9.16 24.09
CA GLU A 72 -7.36 9.70 22.72
C GLU A 72 -6.25 9.11 21.81
N ILE A 73 -5.11 8.73 22.40
CA ILE A 73 -3.99 8.08 21.71
C ILE A 73 -4.37 6.72 21.10
N PHE A 74 -5.28 5.98 21.76
CA PHE A 74 -5.77 4.70 21.27
C PHE A 74 -6.77 4.86 20.13
N SER A 75 -7.50 5.99 20.08
CA SER A 75 -8.42 6.35 19.00
C SER A 75 -7.67 6.49 17.66
N HIS A 76 -6.57 7.24 17.63
CA HIS A 76 -5.76 7.38 16.42
C HIS A 76 -5.18 6.04 15.93
N THR A 77 -4.74 5.19 16.87
CA THR A 77 -4.23 3.85 16.52
C THR A 77 -5.33 2.95 15.94
N LEU A 78 -6.55 3.03 16.49
CA LEU A 78 -7.72 2.31 15.99
C LEU A 78 -8.10 2.79 14.58
N THR A 79 -8.17 4.10 14.36
CA THR A 79 -8.46 4.68 13.04
C THR A 79 -7.49 4.17 11.98
N ARG A 80 -6.19 4.13 12.31
CA ARG A 80 -5.18 3.56 11.41
C ARG A 80 -5.44 2.09 11.06
N HIS A 81 -5.81 1.26 12.04
CA HIS A 81 -6.15 -0.15 11.77
C HIS A 81 -7.43 -0.28 10.92
N GLN A 82 -8.42 0.62 11.10
CA GLN A 82 -9.62 0.68 10.24
C GLN A 82 -9.29 1.07 8.80
N GLU A 83 -8.41 2.06 8.60
CA GLU A 83 -7.93 2.47 7.28
C GLU A 83 -7.20 1.33 6.58
N ILE A 84 -6.25 0.67 7.25
CA ILE A 84 -5.51 -0.48 6.69
C ILE A 84 -6.48 -1.60 6.31
N HIS A 85 -7.44 -1.93 7.17
CA HIS A 85 -8.45 -2.95 6.86
C HIS A 85 -9.29 -2.60 5.64
N HIS A 86 -9.69 -1.33 5.51
CA HIS A 86 -10.45 -0.84 4.36
C HIS A 86 -9.63 -0.95 3.07
N ASP A 87 -8.39 -0.47 3.08
CA ASP A 87 -7.49 -0.50 1.93
C ASP A 87 -7.23 -1.94 1.46
N LEU A 88 -6.95 -2.86 2.40
CA LEU A 88 -6.74 -4.28 2.09
C LEU A 88 -8.00 -4.94 1.51
N THR A 89 -9.18 -4.58 2.03
CA THR A 89 -10.47 -5.07 1.50
C THR A 89 -10.72 -4.56 0.09
N GLN A 90 -10.48 -3.27 -0.16
CA GLN A 90 -10.64 -2.67 -1.48
C GLN A 90 -9.67 -3.31 -2.48
N GLU A 91 -8.42 -3.50 -2.08
CA GLU A 91 -7.42 -4.15 -2.91
C GLU A 91 -7.79 -5.59 -3.25
N PHE A 92 -8.24 -6.38 -2.28
CA PHE A 92 -8.70 -7.75 -2.52
C PHE A 92 -9.82 -7.81 -3.55
N ASN A 93 -10.82 -6.93 -3.41
CA ASN A 93 -11.93 -6.85 -4.36
C ASN A 93 -11.48 -6.47 -5.77
N ARG A 94 -10.50 -5.56 -5.89
CA ARG A 94 -9.89 -5.18 -7.17
C ARG A 94 -9.12 -6.34 -7.80
N LEU A 95 -8.38 -7.12 -7.01
CA LEU A 95 -7.66 -8.30 -7.50
C LEU A 95 -8.64 -9.38 -7.96
N ARG A 96 -9.73 -9.60 -7.20
CA ARG A 96 -10.78 -10.57 -7.55
C ARG A 96 -11.51 -10.20 -8.83
N SER A 97 -11.83 -8.92 -9.03
CA SER A 97 -12.47 -8.45 -10.28
C SER A 97 -11.52 -8.57 -11.47
N SER A 98 -10.24 -8.21 -11.30
CA SER A 98 -9.22 -8.38 -12.34
C SER A 98 -9.07 -9.85 -12.74
N LEU A 99 -9.07 -10.76 -11.77
CA LEU A 99 -8.98 -12.19 -12.04
C LEU A 99 -10.21 -12.71 -12.79
N ARG A 100 -11.41 -12.29 -12.39
CA ARG A 100 -12.65 -12.62 -13.10
C ARG A 100 -12.61 -12.15 -14.55
N ALA A 101 -12.22 -10.90 -14.80
CA ALA A 101 -12.10 -10.36 -16.15
C ALA A 101 -11.10 -11.16 -17.00
N LYS A 102 -9.96 -11.58 -16.41
CA LYS A 102 -8.99 -12.46 -17.09
C LYS A 102 -9.56 -13.85 -17.40
N ARG A 103 -10.34 -14.43 -16.49
CA ARG A 103 -11.04 -15.70 -16.72
C ARG A 103 -12.05 -15.61 -17.85
N GLU A 104 -12.89 -14.59 -17.82
CA GLU A 104 -13.89 -14.34 -18.87
C GLU A 104 -13.21 -14.17 -20.23
N HIS A 105 -12.13 -13.40 -20.29
CA HIS A 105 -11.35 -13.24 -21.53
C HIS A 105 -10.67 -14.54 -21.99
N ALA A 106 -10.17 -15.37 -21.06
CA ALA A 106 -9.59 -16.67 -21.38
C ALA A 106 -10.65 -17.65 -21.92
N SER A 107 -11.83 -17.68 -21.30
CA SER A 107 -12.97 -18.50 -21.73
C SER A 107 -13.48 -18.09 -23.11
N LEU A 108 -13.59 -16.79 -23.39
CA LEU A 108 -13.96 -16.29 -24.72
C LEU A 108 -12.92 -16.68 -25.79
N LEU A 109 -11.62 -16.57 -25.48
CA LEU A 109 -10.58 -16.99 -26.42
C LEU A 109 -10.57 -18.51 -26.66
N GLU A 110 -10.93 -19.31 -25.66
CA GLU A 110 -11.09 -20.75 -25.81
C GLU A 110 -12.24 -21.07 -26.75
N ASP A 111 -13.40 -20.43 -26.58
CA ASP A 111 -14.57 -20.57 -27.45
C ASP A 111 -14.25 -20.15 -28.90
N PHE A 112 -13.54 -19.04 -29.09
CA PHE A 112 -13.04 -18.64 -30.42
C PHE A 112 -12.07 -19.66 -31.03
N ARG A 113 -11.18 -20.26 -30.23
CA ARG A 113 -10.23 -21.28 -30.72
C ARG A 113 -10.93 -22.58 -31.07
N GLU A 114 -11.97 -22.96 -30.32
CA GLU A 114 -12.80 -24.12 -30.60
C GLU A 114 -13.61 -23.91 -31.89
N PHE A 115 -14.19 -22.72 -32.07
CA PHE A 115 -14.86 -22.32 -33.30
C PHE A 115 -13.91 -22.33 -34.52
N ASP A 116 -12.71 -21.76 -34.39
CA ASP A 116 -11.70 -21.76 -35.46
C ASP A 116 -11.27 -23.20 -35.83
N ARG A 117 -11.14 -24.10 -34.86
CA ARG A 117 -10.87 -25.53 -35.10
C ARG A 117 -12.02 -26.23 -35.80
N ALA A 118 -13.25 -26.06 -35.30
CA ALA A 118 -14.44 -26.65 -35.91
C ALA A 118 -14.63 -26.18 -37.36
N ARG A 119 -14.30 -24.92 -37.65
CA ARG A 119 -14.29 -24.40 -39.02
C ARG A 119 -13.15 -24.97 -39.86
N SER A 120 -11.95 -25.08 -39.31
CA SER A 120 -10.80 -25.69 -40.00
C SER A 120 -11.08 -27.14 -40.39
N ASP A 121 -11.72 -27.92 -39.50
CA ASP A 121 -12.10 -29.31 -39.77
C ASP A 121 -13.16 -29.44 -40.88
N ILE A 122 -13.98 -28.41 -41.09
CA ILE A 122 -14.98 -28.34 -42.19
C ILE A 122 -14.34 -27.84 -43.50
N GLU A 123 -13.35 -26.94 -43.43
CA GLU A 123 -12.67 -26.34 -44.60
C GLU A 123 -11.50 -27.17 -45.16
N GLU A 124 -10.99 -28.17 -44.44
CA GLU A 124 -9.93 -29.09 -44.90
C GLU A 124 -10.35 -29.91 -46.15
N GLY A 125 -11.63 -29.88 -46.52
CA GLY A 125 -12.15 -30.46 -47.76
C GLY A 125 -11.97 -29.62 -49.04
N ARG A 126 -11.75 -28.29 -48.98
CA ARG A 126 -11.69 -27.42 -50.20
C ARG A 126 -10.92 -26.10 -49.97
N GLY A 127 -9.63 -26.06 -50.33
CA GLY A 127 -8.93 -24.82 -50.74
C GLY A 127 -8.01 -24.14 -49.71
N SER A 128 -6.88 -24.77 -49.36
CA SER A 128 -6.02 -24.29 -48.26
C SER A 128 -5.11 -23.08 -48.56
N HIS A 129 -4.82 -22.77 -49.83
CA HIS A 129 -3.75 -21.80 -50.13
C HIS A 129 -4.22 -20.36 -50.24
N GLU A 130 -5.34 -20.10 -50.91
CA GLU A 130 -5.89 -18.75 -51.09
C GLU A 130 -6.47 -18.21 -49.78
N GLN A 131 -7.09 -19.09 -48.99
CA GLN A 131 -7.63 -18.75 -47.68
C GLN A 131 -6.54 -18.48 -46.63
N SER A 132 -5.39 -19.16 -46.72
CA SER A 132 -4.22 -18.87 -45.89
C SER A 132 -3.70 -17.45 -46.15
N LEU A 133 -3.63 -17.04 -47.43
CA LEU A 133 -3.20 -15.69 -47.82
C LEU A 133 -4.20 -14.60 -47.39
N LEU A 134 -5.50 -14.88 -47.49
CA LEU A 134 -6.54 -13.95 -47.00
C LEU A 134 -6.50 -13.81 -45.47
N LYS A 135 -6.27 -14.91 -44.74
CA LYS A 135 -6.08 -14.89 -43.28
C LYS A 135 -4.83 -14.11 -42.90
N GLU A 136 -3.72 -14.30 -43.61
CA GLU A 136 -2.48 -13.52 -43.43
C GLU A 136 -2.74 -12.02 -43.63
N ARG A 137 -3.41 -11.65 -44.72
CA ARG A 137 -3.76 -10.25 -44.99
C ARG A 137 -4.64 -9.64 -43.90
N ALA A 138 -5.62 -10.38 -43.39
CA ALA A 138 -6.47 -9.92 -42.30
C ALA A 138 -5.67 -9.73 -41.00
N THR A 139 -4.73 -10.63 -40.70
CA THR A 139 -3.84 -10.47 -39.54
C THR A 139 -2.87 -9.30 -39.68
N LEU A 140 -2.32 -9.07 -40.89
CA LEU A 140 -1.46 -7.91 -41.18
C LEU A 140 -2.23 -6.60 -40.99
N MET A 141 -3.44 -6.49 -41.53
CA MET A 141 -4.27 -5.29 -41.38
C MET A 141 -4.61 -5.01 -39.91
N ARG A 142 -4.90 -6.06 -39.13
CA ARG A 142 -5.16 -5.94 -37.69
C ARG A 142 -3.91 -5.52 -36.91
N ASN A 143 -2.75 -6.04 -37.27
CA ASN A 143 -1.46 -5.66 -36.67
C ASN A 143 -1.09 -4.21 -37.00
N THR A 144 -1.36 -3.74 -38.22
CA THR A 144 -1.14 -2.33 -38.60
C THR A 144 -1.94 -1.37 -37.73
N GLY A 145 -3.24 -1.65 -37.49
CA GLY A 145 -4.06 -0.80 -36.61
C GLY A 145 -3.60 -0.81 -35.14
N GLN A 146 -3.07 -1.93 -34.64
CA GLN A 146 -2.48 -1.99 -33.30
C GLN A 146 -1.17 -1.20 -33.20
N MET A 147 -0.38 -1.17 -34.28
CA MET A 147 0.87 -0.41 -34.35
C MET A 147 0.61 1.10 -34.30
N ASP A 148 -0.45 1.58 -34.95
CA ASP A 148 -0.90 2.98 -34.85
C ASP A 148 -1.32 3.34 -33.41
N GLY A 149 -1.98 2.41 -32.71
CA GLY A 149 -2.33 2.57 -31.30
C GLY A 149 -1.10 2.69 -30.38
N VAL A 150 -0.07 1.88 -30.62
CA VAL A 150 1.20 1.95 -29.88
C VAL A 150 1.95 3.26 -30.16
N ILE A 151 1.90 3.76 -31.41
CA ILE A 151 2.49 5.07 -31.76
C ILE A 151 1.78 6.21 -31.02
N SER A 152 0.44 6.18 -31.00
CA SER A 152 -0.37 7.18 -30.27
C SER A 152 -0.10 7.13 -28.76
N GLN A 153 -0.07 5.93 -28.17
CA GLN A 153 0.23 5.74 -26.74
C GLN A 153 1.67 6.17 -26.39
N ALA A 154 2.63 5.94 -27.29
CA ALA A 154 4.00 6.42 -27.12
C ALA A 154 4.09 7.95 -27.16
N GLN A 155 3.33 8.61 -28.04
CA GLN A 155 3.27 10.07 -28.12
C GLN A 155 2.64 10.68 -26.84
N GLU A 156 1.57 10.08 -26.33
CA GLU A 156 0.95 10.50 -25.06
C GLU A 156 1.90 10.29 -23.87
N THR A 157 2.61 9.16 -23.84
CA THR A 157 3.60 8.86 -22.80
C THR A 157 4.77 9.86 -22.84
N LEU A 158 5.28 10.20 -24.03
CA LEU A 158 6.31 11.22 -24.21
C LEU A 158 5.84 12.61 -23.74
N GLY A 159 4.60 12.98 -24.06
CA GLY A 159 3.98 14.22 -23.58
C GLY A 159 3.91 14.27 -22.04
N SER A 160 3.48 13.16 -21.42
CA SER A 160 3.42 13.04 -19.95
C SER A 160 4.82 13.11 -19.30
N LEU A 161 5.84 12.49 -19.90
CA LEU A 161 7.22 12.52 -19.41
C LEU A 161 7.84 13.92 -19.52
N VAL A 162 7.54 14.67 -20.59
CA VAL A 162 7.97 16.07 -20.74
C VAL A 162 7.29 16.97 -19.72
N PHE A 163 5.99 16.78 -19.47
CA PHE A 163 5.27 17.49 -18.42
C PHE A 163 5.79 17.14 -17.01
N GLN A 164 6.10 15.86 -16.76
CA GLN A 164 6.74 15.41 -15.52
C GLN A 164 8.14 16.04 -15.35
N ARG A 165 8.94 16.17 -16.41
CA ARG A 165 10.24 16.85 -16.37
C ARG A 165 10.11 18.34 -16.02
N SER A 166 9.10 19.02 -16.55
CA SER A 166 8.78 20.42 -16.19
C SER A 166 8.36 20.53 -14.71
N THR A 167 7.51 19.61 -14.25
CA THR A 167 7.04 19.53 -12.85
C THR A 167 8.20 19.26 -11.89
N PHE A 168 9.11 18.34 -12.22
CA PHE A 168 10.29 18.03 -11.41
C PHE A 168 11.24 19.24 -11.27
N ARG A 169 11.36 20.06 -12.32
CA ARG A 169 12.10 21.31 -12.27
C ARG A 169 11.45 22.33 -11.32
N GLY A 170 10.11 22.37 -11.27
CA GLY A 170 9.34 23.17 -10.31
C GLY A 170 9.42 22.65 -8.85
N VAL A 171 9.62 21.35 -8.66
CA VAL A 171 9.87 20.77 -7.31
C VAL A 171 11.26 21.15 -6.81
N ASN A 172 12.29 21.17 -7.66
CA ASN A 172 13.64 21.58 -7.26
C ASN A 172 13.70 23.07 -6.85
N SER A 173 12.92 23.95 -7.49
CA SER A 173 12.82 25.36 -7.08
C SER A 173 12.07 25.54 -5.75
N LYS A 174 11.02 24.75 -5.50
CA LYS A 174 10.33 24.72 -4.20
C LYS A 174 11.22 24.14 -3.10
N LEU A 175 11.99 23.07 -3.38
CA LEU A 175 12.95 22.48 -2.45
C LEU A 175 14.10 23.44 -2.12
N SER A 176 14.62 24.18 -3.11
CA SER A 176 15.60 25.25 -2.90
C SER A 176 15.04 26.37 -1.99
N ASN A 177 13.76 26.73 -2.15
CA ASN A 177 13.08 27.70 -1.28
C ASN A 177 12.77 27.16 0.12
N VAL A 178 12.61 25.84 0.29
CA VAL A 178 12.51 25.21 1.62
C VAL A 178 13.89 25.13 2.28
N SER A 179 14.94 24.84 1.51
CA SER A 179 16.34 24.81 1.97
C SER A 179 16.81 26.16 2.50
N SER A 180 16.33 27.27 1.92
CA SER A 180 16.63 28.62 2.43
C SER A 180 15.89 28.97 3.73
N ARG A 181 14.87 28.21 4.13
CA ARG A 181 14.13 28.38 5.40
C ARG A 181 14.54 27.40 6.52
N LEU A 182 15.23 26.31 6.19
CA LEU A 182 15.84 25.40 7.18
C LEU A 182 16.82 26.07 8.17
N PRO A 183 17.67 27.07 7.79
CA PRO A 183 18.52 27.74 8.77
C PRO A 183 17.72 28.54 9.83
N THR A 184 16.52 29.02 9.50
CA THR A 184 15.64 29.75 10.43
C THR A 184 14.99 28.81 11.45
N VAL A 185 14.61 27.60 11.04
CA VAL A 185 14.05 26.59 11.96
C VAL A 185 15.11 26.11 12.96
N ASN A 186 16.37 25.98 12.55
CA ASN A 186 17.46 25.60 13.45
C ASN A 186 17.77 26.69 14.50
N SER A 187 17.65 27.98 14.15
CA SER A 187 17.85 29.06 15.14
C SER A 187 16.74 29.10 16.19
N ILE A 188 15.49 28.80 15.80
CA ILE A 188 14.34 28.74 16.72
C ILE A 188 14.49 27.54 17.68
N ILE A 189 14.84 26.36 17.17
CA ILE A 189 15.09 25.16 17.99
C ILE A 189 16.28 25.39 18.94
N SER A 190 17.35 26.03 18.47
CA SER A 190 18.52 26.32 19.31
C SER A 190 18.22 27.38 20.38
N ALA A 191 17.37 28.38 20.10
CA ALA A 191 16.94 29.38 21.09
C ALA A 191 16.06 28.75 22.19
N ILE A 192 15.18 27.81 21.82
CA ILE A 192 14.34 27.05 22.75
C ILE A 192 15.20 26.18 23.68
N ASN A 193 16.17 25.44 23.13
CA ASN A 193 17.07 24.61 23.94
C ASN A 193 17.95 25.44 24.89
N LYS A 194 18.39 26.64 24.47
CA LYS A 194 19.16 27.54 25.34
C LYS A 194 18.37 27.98 26.58
N LYS A 195 17.09 28.34 26.42
CA LYS A 195 16.24 28.76 27.55
C LYS A 195 16.02 27.63 28.55
N LYS A 196 15.76 26.40 28.05
CA LYS A 196 15.60 25.20 28.88
C LYS A 196 16.88 24.80 29.63
N SER A 197 18.06 25.01 29.02
CA SER A 197 19.35 24.72 29.67
C SER A 197 19.68 25.65 30.83
N MET A 198 19.31 26.94 30.74
CA MET A 198 19.57 27.92 31.80
C MET A 198 18.77 27.60 33.07
N ASP A 199 17.50 27.23 32.93
CA ASP A 199 16.66 26.86 34.08
C ASP A 199 17.21 25.60 34.80
N THR A 200 17.76 24.65 34.04
CA THR A 200 18.36 23.42 34.60
C THR A 200 19.67 23.71 35.36
N ILE A 201 20.51 24.62 34.84
CA ILE A 201 21.77 25.02 35.48
C ILE A 201 21.49 25.72 36.81
N ILE A 202 20.55 26.67 36.84
CA ILE A 202 20.19 27.41 38.06
C ILE A 202 19.65 26.46 39.13
N LEU A 203 18.76 25.52 38.76
CA LEU A 203 18.21 24.54 39.69
C LEU A 203 19.31 23.65 40.31
N SER A 204 20.26 23.18 39.49
CA SER A 204 21.35 22.32 39.96
C SER A 204 22.33 23.04 40.90
N LEU A 205 22.60 24.32 40.64
CA LEU A 205 23.48 25.14 41.49
C LEU A 205 22.87 25.35 42.87
N VAL A 206 21.57 25.70 42.92
CA VAL A 206 20.84 25.89 44.19
C VAL A 206 20.80 24.60 45.01
N ALA A 207 20.53 23.46 44.37
CA ALA A 207 20.54 22.17 45.05
C ALA A 207 21.92 21.80 45.62
N SER A 208 23.01 22.07 44.88
CA SER A 208 24.38 21.83 45.33
C SER A 208 24.77 22.70 46.54
N VAL A 209 24.46 24.01 46.51
CA VAL A 209 24.74 24.91 47.64
C VAL A 209 23.95 24.49 48.88
N CYS A 210 22.67 24.13 48.71
CA CYS A 210 21.83 23.72 49.82
C CYS A 210 22.33 22.42 50.47
N THR A 211 22.72 21.44 49.67
CA THR A 211 23.30 20.17 50.17
C THR A 211 24.65 20.38 50.85
N PHE A 212 25.50 21.28 50.34
CA PHE A 212 26.79 21.60 50.94
C PHE A 212 26.65 22.28 52.32
N LEU A 213 25.73 23.23 52.46
CA LEU A 213 25.44 23.89 53.74
C LEU A 213 24.89 22.90 54.79
N ILE A 214 24.02 21.97 54.37
CA ILE A 214 23.51 20.90 55.23
C ILE A 214 24.66 20.00 55.71
N LEU A 215 25.60 19.66 54.82
CA LEU A 215 26.76 18.83 55.13
C LEU A 215 27.69 19.51 56.16
N ILE A 216 27.98 20.80 55.99
CA ILE A 216 28.79 21.57 56.95
C ILE A 216 28.10 21.63 58.31
N TYR A 217 26.78 21.90 58.35
CA TYR A 217 26.03 21.96 59.60
C TYR A 217 26.07 20.62 60.34
N TRP A 218 26.00 19.51 59.61
CA TRP A 218 26.09 18.16 60.19
C TRP A 218 27.50 17.82 60.69
N LEU A 219 28.54 18.29 60.01
CA LEU A 219 29.95 18.08 60.41
C LEU A 219 30.39 18.95 61.59
N THR A 220 29.74 20.09 61.78
CA THR A 220 30.07 21.07 62.84
C THR A 220 29.33 20.80 64.15
N LYS A 221 28.30 19.94 64.12
CA LYS A 221 27.49 19.56 65.28
C LYS A 221 27.93 18.20 65.83
#